data_AF-E9FDH4-F1
#
_entry.id   AF-E9FDH4-F1
#
_cell.length_a   1.000
_cell.length_b   1.000
_cell.length_c   1.000
_cell.angle_alpha   90.00
_cell.angle_beta   90.00
_cell.angle_gamma   90.00
#
_symmetry.space_group_name_H-M   'P 1'
#
loop_
_entity.id
_entity.type
_entity.pdbx_description
1 polymer ?
#
loop_
_entity_poly.entity_id
_entity_poly.type
_entity_poly.pdbx_seq_one_letter_code
_entity_poly.pdbx_strand_id
1 'polypeptide(L)'
;MGSRKSCWTCKDRRIRCDGGFPKCQKCIGARRSCQGYGMRLSWPRDDDKRRVTSSSPLSALISRNQKTAFAFINTTWSDMELYHHQESFLDPLPRLSNLSKLPQLSASNMQLVNYFHDSAHLSLVTFDADLSQMRDVLIRMALENDTLSGYAVFYALLAFSSFHHSGLNQQTMRLKISALHFLAASAKEESRTWTQAARQTAASMLLGALDIMLPSTSSGEWLWYTRGAMDIVQTTCLKNHWHESDIGRLLDWVYYHDALSRFPLRHWQHESLAREFPETKDSHFRDTTCSDLTKYRPAQSSPNPTYAILNLLSETCDALIDPRDPASRSGEYCDSLDLLKRRIGNVHLGRDSSSLSAHETLGIEVWQTATQIYLARASQSPGEEPTNLESLIDMAFEGPIRTCACPHFFPLFILACEAQSDDRRASILSLIGRTEDIPGLRSKVWLRHVIRSIWVHQDLHADGDLLVNYFGAMRAVINMNDTIPSFV
;
A
#
# COMPACT_ATOMS: atom_id res chain seq x y z
N MET A 1 12.14 31.74 -45.91
CA MET A 1 11.87 30.66 -46.89
C MET A 1 12.62 29.41 -46.46
N GLY A 2 11.94 28.42 -45.89
CA GLY A 2 12.57 27.22 -45.35
C GLY A 2 13.18 26.32 -46.43
N SER A 3 14.37 25.78 -46.16
CA SER A 3 15.03 24.75 -46.97
C SER A 3 14.05 23.62 -47.32
N ARG A 4 13.72 23.46 -48.61
CA ARG A 4 12.85 22.36 -49.07
C ARG A 4 13.49 21.01 -48.69
N LYS A 5 12.78 20.21 -47.88
CA LYS A 5 13.25 18.89 -47.43
C LYS A 5 13.51 17.99 -48.64
N SER A 6 14.68 17.35 -48.70
CA SER A 6 15.03 16.36 -49.73
C SER A 6 14.49 14.98 -49.38
N CYS A 7 14.02 14.21 -50.36
CA CYS A 7 13.56 12.83 -50.10
C CYS A 7 14.74 11.92 -49.69
N TRP A 8 14.47 10.85 -48.95
CA TRP A 8 15.50 9.93 -48.47
C TRP A 8 16.30 9.28 -49.59
N THR A 9 15.65 8.91 -50.70
CA THR A 9 16.34 8.33 -51.85
C THR A 9 17.36 9.29 -52.47
N CYS A 10 17.04 10.59 -52.57
CA CYS A 10 17.98 11.59 -53.07
C CYS A 10 19.07 11.91 -52.04
N LYS A 11 18.73 11.87 -50.74
CA LYS A 11 19.66 12.10 -49.62
C LYS A 11 20.71 10.99 -49.54
N ASP A 12 20.31 9.73 -49.64
CA ASP A 12 21.20 8.56 -49.66
C ASP A 12 22.12 8.58 -50.90
N ARG A 13 21.58 9.04 -52.03
CA ARG A 13 22.34 9.22 -53.28
C ARG A 13 23.20 10.49 -53.29
N ARG A 14 23.14 11.33 -52.25
CA ARG A 14 23.83 12.63 -52.15
C ARG A 14 23.59 13.56 -53.35
N ILE A 15 22.37 13.54 -53.91
CA ILE A 15 21.97 14.43 -55.02
C ILE A 15 20.90 15.41 -54.56
N ARG A 16 20.90 16.63 -55.14
CA ARG A 16 19.91 17.66 -54.83
C ARG A 16 18.52 17.21 -55.25
N CYS A 17 17.58 17.11 -54.31
CA CYS A 17 16.18 16.77 -54.58
C CYS A 17 15.41 17.97 -55.12
N ASP A 18 14.49 17.74 -56.07
CA ASP A 18 13.60 18.76 -56.64
C ASP A 18 12.39 19.07 -55.73
N GLY A 19 12.08 18.19 -54.78
CA GLY A 19 11.06 18.42 -53.75
C GLY A 19 9.63 18.16 -54.19
N GLY A 20 9.42 17.53 -55.36
CA GLY A 20 8.09 17.13 -55.83
C GLY A 20 7.40 16.11 -54.91
N PHE A 21 6.11 16.30 -54.66
CA PHE A 21 5.26 15.41 -53.85
C PHE A 21 4.20 14.76 -54.76
N PRO A 22 3.86 13.46 -54.59
CA PRO A 22 4.33 12.51 -53.58
C PRO A 22 5.72 11.89 -53.86
N LYS A 23 6.22 11.98 -55.10
CA LYS A 23 7.55 11.48 -55.50
C LYS A 23 8.31 12.55 -56.29
N CYS A 24 9.62 12.65 -56.06
CA CYS A 24 10.46 13.63 -56.77
C CYS A 24 10.78 13.19 -58.20
N GLN A 25 10.93 14.15 -59.12
CA GLN A 25 11.20 13.89 -60.54
C GLN A 25 12.55 13.18 -60.74
N LYS A 26 13.54 13.44 -59.89
CA LYS A 26 14.83 12.72 -59.95
C LYS A 26 14.74 11.23 -59.62
N CYS A 27 13.78 10.83 -58.79
CA CYS A 27 13.55 9.40 -58.52
C CYS A 27 12.74 8.75 -59.64
N ILE A 28 11.75 9.48 -60.19
CA ILE A 28 10.93 9.01 -61.32
C ILE A 28 11.79 8.80 -62.55
N GLY A 29 12.57 9.80 -62.96
CA GLY A 29 13.45 9.71 -64.13
C GLY A 29 14.54 8.65 -64.01
N ALA A 30 14.98 8.35 -62.77
CA ALA A 30 15.93 7.27 -62.50
C ALA A 30 15.28 5.89 -62.35
N ARG A 31 13.95 5.77 -62.54
CA ARG A 31 13.14 4.56 -62.30
C ARG A 31 13.41 3.91 -60.93
N ARG A 32 13.55 4.71 -59.87
CA ARG A 32 13.75 4.23 -58.49
C ARG A 32 12.55 4.55 -57.61
N SER A 33 12.28 3.68 -56.64
CA SER A 33 11.27 3.95 -55.62
C SER A 33 11.71 5.12 -54.72
N CYS A 34 10.89 6.17 -54.68
CA CYS A 34 11.13 7.35 -53.85
C CYS A 34 10.63 7.06 -52.43
N GLN A 35 11.54 7.00 -51.46
CA GLN A 35 11.24 6.72 -50.05
C GLN A 35 10.63 7.91 -49.28
N GLY A 36 10.15 8.92 -50.01
CA GLY A 36 9.44 10.07 -49.44
C GLY A 36 10.31 10.98 -48.58
N TYR A 37 9.64 11.87 -47.84
CA TYR A 37 10.21 13.00 -47.10
C TYR A 37 9.98 12.92 -45.58
N GLY A 38 9.43 11.80 -45.09
CA GLY A 38 9.06 11.60 -43.68
C GLY A 38 10.27 11.45 -42.75
N MET A 39 10.04 11.11 -41.48
CA MET A 39 11.11 10.80 -40.53
C MET A 39 11.70 9.41 -40.81
N ARG A 40 13.03 9.25 -40.72
CA ARG A 40 13.71 7.95 -40.83
C ARG A 40 14.53 7.70 -39.56
N LEU A 41 14.12 6.70 -38.80
CA LEU A 41 14.84 6.23 -37.63
C LEU A 41 16.05 5.38 -38.08
N SER A 42 17.16 5.50 -37.37
CA SER A 42 18.37 4.69 -37.59
C SER A 42 18.97 4.32 -36.24
N TRP A 43 19.28 3.04 -36.05
CA TRP A 43 19.95 2.55 -34.84
C TRP A 43 21.47 2.78 -34.91
N PRO A 44 22.15 3.08 -33.78
CA PRO A 44 23.60 3.24 -33.73
C PRO A 44 24.28 1.95 -34.19
N ARG A 45 25.36 2.08 -34.96
CA ARG A 45 26.27 0.96 -35.27
C ARG A 45 27.34 0.89 -34.18
N ASP A 46 27.91 -0.29 -33.95
CA ASP A 46 28.85 -0.59 -32.86
C ASP A 46 30.08 0.35 -32.79
N ASP A 47 30.36 1.03 -33.89
CA ASP A 47 31.51 1.88 -34.15
C ASP A 47 31.24 3.40 -33.99
N ASP A 48 30.01 3.82 -33.63
CA ASP A 48 29.61 5.24 -33.59
C ASP A 48 29.89 5.94 -32.24
N LYS A 49 31.17 6.22 -31.95
CA LYS A 49 31.68 6.79 -30.67
C LYS A 49 31.06 8.13 -30.22
N ARG A 50 30.31 8.83 -31.08
CA ARG A 50 29.64 10.11 -30.72
C ARG A 50 28.28 9.94 -30.06
N ARG A 51 27.69 8.73 -30.08
CA ARG A 51 26.37 8.44 -29.48
C ARG A 51 26.40 7.26 -28.51
N VAL A 52 27.58 6.76 -28.16
CA VAL A 52 27.76 5.66 -27.21
C VAL A 52 27.82 6.22 -25.78
N THR A 53 26.74 6.09 -25.02
CA THR A 53 26.78 6.10 -23.55
C THR A 53 27.18 4.72 -23.06
N SER A 54 28.45 4.36 -23.19
CA SER A 54 29.03 3.22 -22.47
C SER A 54 29.69 3.72 -21.18
N SER A 55 28.88 3.99 -20.16
CA SER A 55 29.41 4.08 -18.80
C SER A 55 29.66 2.65 -18.31
N SER A 56 30.92 2.28 -18.14
CA SER A 56 31.31 1.05 -17.46
C SER A 56 30.71 1.02 -16.03
N PRO A 57 30.02 -0.05 -15.63
CA PRO A 57 29.25 -0.11 -14.37
C PRO A 57 30.11 0.04 -13.11
N LEU A 58 31.43 -0.12 -13.20
CA LEU A 58 32.33 0.00 -12.05
C LEU A 58 32.73 1.44 -11.72
N SER A 59 32.57 2.38 -12.66
CA SER A 59 32.97 3.79 -12.46
C SER A 59 31.91 4.61 -11.73
N ALA A 60 30.64 4.17 -11.74
CA ALA A 60 29.53 4.87 -11.08
C ALA A 60 29.43 4.56 -9.58
N LEU A 61 30.08 3.49 -9.10
CA LEU A 61 30.06 3.08 -7.69
C LEU A 61 31.12 3.80 -6.84
N ILE A 62 32.01 4.59 -7.44
CA ILE A 62 33.05 5.34 -6.72
C ILE A 62 33.02 6.81 -7.14
N SER A 63 31.95 7.51 -6.80
CA SER A 63 32.01 8.96 -6.62
C SER A 63 31.25 9.37 -5.37
N ARG A 64 31.88 9.08 -4.22
CA ARG A 64 31.62 9.80 -2.98
C ARG A 64 32.24 11.19 -3.13
N ASN A 65 31.46 12.17 -3.55
CA ASN A 65 31.28 13.43 -2.81
C ASN A 65 30.55 14.53 -3.60
N GLN A 66 29.72 15.23 -2.81
CA GLN A 66 29.28 16.63 -2.91
C GLN A 66 28.05 16.97 -3.76
N LYS A 67 27.01 17.37 -3.00
CA LYS A 67 26.13 18.54 -3.14
C LYS A 67 25.61 18.81 -4.55
N THR A 68 24.27 18.75 -4.67
CA THR A 68 23.41 18.95 -5.86
C THR A 68 23.26 17.70 -6.73
N ALA A 69 22.48 16.72 -6.26
CA ALA A 69 22.00 15.64 -7.10
C ALA A 69 20.67 16.05 -7.77
N PHE A 70 20.72 16.45 -9.03
CA PHE A 70 19.53 16.45 -9.89
C PHE A 70 19.09 14.98 -10.06
N ALA A 71 17.92 14.63 -9.53
CA ALA A 71 17.38 13.28 -9.62
C ALA A 71 16.78 13.04 -11.00
N PHE A 72 17.59 12.61 -11.96
CA PHE A 72 17.07 12.08 -13.23
C PHE A 72 16.63 10.63 -13.05
N ILE A 73 15.40 10.33 -13.47
CA ILE A 73 14.87 8.96 -13.56
C ILE A 73 15.41 8.35 -14.85
N ASN A 74 16.25 7.32 -14.74
CA ASN A 74 16.75 6.57 -15.88
C ASN A 74 16.06 5.21 -15.96
N THR A 75 15.58 4.84 -17.14
CA THR A 75 15.21 3.47 -17.50
C THR A 75 16.48 2.66 -17.80
N THR A 76 16.54 1.46 -17.24
CA THR A 76 17.69 0.56 -17.30
C THR A 76 17.38 -0.69 -18.13
N TRP A 77 18.42 -1.40 -18.58
CA TRP A 77 18.27 -2.66 -19.32
C TRP A 77 17.51 -3.73 -18.53
N SER A 78 17.64 -3.73 -17.19
CA SER A 78 16.87 -4.61 -16.30
C SER A 78 15.36 -4.38 -16.41
N ASP A 79 14.91 -3.16 -16.75
CA ASP A 79 13.50 -2.84 -17.00
C ASP A 79 13.01 -3.45 -18.33
N MET A 80 13.91 -3.70 -19.29
CA MET A 80 13.59 -4.41 -20.54
C MET A 80 13.70 -5.94 -20.43
N GLU A 81 14.59 -6.45 -19.58
CA GLU A 81 14.66 -7.89 -19.26
C GLU A 81 13.39 -8.38 -18.54
N LEU A 82 12.82 -7.56 -17.66
CA LEU A 82 11.53 -7.83 -17.00
C LEU A 82 10.35 -7.90 -17.98
N TYR A 83 10.43 -7.18 -19.11
CA TYR A 83 9.40 -7.16 -20.15
C TYR A 83 9.47 -8.36 -21.10
N HIS A 84 10.63 -9.02 -21.21
CA HIS A 84 10.87 -10.10 -22.19
C HIS A 84 10.82 -11.52 -21.63
N HIS A 85 10.70 -11.71 -20.31
CA HIS A 85 10.54 -13.03 -19.70
C HIS A 85 9.15 -13.19 -19.07
N GLN A 86 8.18 -13.62 -19.89
CA GLN A 86 6.92 -14.19 -19.42
C GLN A 86 6.64 -15.50 -20.16
N GLU A 87 6.34 -16.52 -19.35
CA GLU A 87 5.89 -17.89 -19.67
C GLU A 87 6.95 -18.99 -19.93
N SER A 88 7.22 -19.78 -18.89
CA SER A 88 6.81 -21.20 -18.80
C SER A 88 7.56 -21.89 -17.66
N PHE A 89 6.85 -22.31 -16.61
CA PHE A 89 7.03 -23.60 -15.93
C PHE A 89 5.83 -23.82 -15.00
N LEU A 90 4.81 -24.48 -15.55
CA LEU A 90 3.95 -25.33 -14.75
C LEU A 90 4.74 -26.61 -14.48
N ASP A 91 4.98 -26.93 -13.22
CA ASP A 91 5.18 -28.31 -12.80
C ASP A 91 4.16 -28.64 -11.69
N PRO A 92 3.62 -29.87 -11.62
CA PRO A 92 2.61 -30.23 -10.66
C PRO A 92 3.20 -30.29 -9.26
N LEU A 93 2.49 -29.68 -8.29
CA LEU A 93 2.75 -29.85 -6.86
C LEU A 93 2.86 -31.34 -6.50
N PRO A 94 3.91 -31.80 -5.80
CA PRO A 94 3.87 -33.11 -5.19
C PRO A 94 2.82 -33.09 -4.08
N ARG A 95 1.89 -34.04 -4.11
CA ARG A 95 0.97 -34.32 -3.00
C ARG A 95 1.80 -34.61 -1.74
N LEU A 96 1.79 -33.66 -0.81
CA LEU A 96 2.34 -33.86 0.53
C LEU A 96 1.34 -34.69 1.34
N SER A 97 1.59 -36.00 1.38
CA SER A 97 0.92 -36.92 2.29
C SER A 97 1.66 -36.95 3.64
N ASN A 98 0.89 -36.83 4.72
CA ASN A 98 1.22 -37.09 6.13
C ASN A 98 2.23 -36.15 6.81
N LEU A 99 1.80 -34.93 7.13
CA LEU A 99 2.35 -34.16 8.24
C LEU A 99 1.67 -34.59 9.56
N SER A 100 1.96 -35.81 10.02
CA SER A 100 1.58 -36.29 11.36
C SER A 100 2.83 -36.49 12.21
N LYS A 101 3.54 -35.40 12.48
CA LYS A 101 4.45 -35.32 13.63
C LYS A 101 4.24 -33.98 14.32
N LEU A 102 3.70 -34.02 15.55
CA LEU A 102 3.77 -32.88 16.47
C LEU A 102 5.24 -32.45 16.59
N PRO A 103 5.55 -31.14 16.58
CA PRO A 103 6.94 -30.70 16.69
C PRO A 103 7.46 -30.94 18.11
N GLN A 104 8.58 -31.66 18.22
CA GLN A 104 9.54 -31.40 19.28
C GLN A 104 10.17 -30.03 19.03
N LEU A 105 10.28 -29.20 20.08
CA LEU A 105 10.99 -27.92 20.05
C LEU A 105 12.43 -28.14 19.56
N SER A 106 12.71 -27.82 18.29
CA SER A 106 14.08 -27.83 17.78
C SER A 106 14.81 -26.58 18.31
N ALA A 107 16.11 -26.68 18.54
CA ALA A 107 16.93 -25.52 18.93
C ALA A 107 16.82 -24.35 17.92
N SER A 108 16.54 -24.66 16.65
CA SER A 108 16.30 -23.67 15.59
C SER A 108 14.97 -22.91 15.76
N ASN A 109 13.92 -23.54 16.28
CA ASN A 109 12.65 -22.85 16.52
C ASN A 109 12.75 -21.85 17.67
N MET A 110 13.46 -22.21 18.76
CA MET A 110 13.65 -21.30 19.89
C MET A 110 14.52 -20.09 19.52
N GLN A 111 15.48 -20.24 18.61
CA GLN A 111 16.23 -19.11 18.06
C GLN A 111 15.31 -18.10 17.36
N LEU A 112 14.32 -18.58 16.60
CA LEU A 112 13.35 -17.71 15.94
C LEU A 112 12.38 -17.04 16.93
N VAL A 113 12.00 -17.71 18.02
CA VAL A 113 11.21 -17.09 19.09
C VAL A 113 12.01 -15.98 19.78
N ASN A 114 13.28 -16.23 20.10
CA ASN A 114 14.16 -15.20 20.67
C ASN A 114 14.37 -14.04 19.69
N TYR A 115 14.56 -14.34 18.41
CA TYR A 115 14.67 -13.32 17.38
C TYR A 115 13.38 -12.48 17.23
N PHE A 116 12.20 -13.11 17.39
CA PHE A 116 10.94 -12.38 17.48
C PHE A 116 10.97 -11.40 18.65
N HIS A 117 11.35 -11.89 19.83
CA HIS A 117 11.41 -11.10 21.04
C HIS A 117 12.36 -9.90 20.91
N ASP A 118 13.51 -10.09 20.27
CA ASP A 118 14.57 -9.09 20.22
C ASP A 118 14.44 -8.13 19.04
N SER A 119 13.80 -8.54 17.93
CA SER A 119 13.82 -7.75 16.70
C SER A 119 12.57 -7.85 15.85
N ALA A 120 12.06 -9.05 15.54
CA ALA A 120 11.02 -9.16 14.51
C ALA A 120 9.71 -8.47 14.93
N HIS A 121 9.35 -8.48 16.22
CA HIS A 121 8.12 -7.84 16.70
C HIS A 121 8.04 -6.32 16.40
N LEU A 122 9.18 -5.66 16.20
CA LEU A 122 9.23 -4.23 15.82
C LEU A 122 8.65 -3.97 14.42
N SER A 123 8.51 -5.02 13.60
CA SER A 123 7.87 -4.99 12.28
C SER A 123 6.38 -5.30 12.31
N LEU A 124 5.79 -5.54 13.48
CA LEU A 124 4.35 -5.68 13.58
C LEU A 124 3.72 -4.32 13.26
N VAL A 125 2.88 -4.29 12.23
CA VAL A 125 2.18 -3.08 11.82
C VAL A 125 0.99 -2.86 12.75
N THR A 126 1.23 -2.46 14.00
CA THR A 126 0.18 -2.11 14.97
C THR A 126 0.04 -0.60 15.08
N PHE A 127 -1.04 -0.16 15.71
CA PHE A 127 -1.29 1.25 15.92
C PHE A 127 -0.72 1.80 17.23
N ASP A 128 -0.51 0.94 18.23
CA ASP A 128 0.00 1.33 19.53
C ASP A 128 1.51 1.64 19.49
N ALA A 129 1.96 2.57 20.34
CA ALA A 129 3.35 3.00 20.43
C ALA A 129 4.24 1.97 21.16
N ASP A 130 3.66 1.17 22.07
CA ASP A 130 4.39 0.13 22.82
C ASP A 130 4.16 -1.28 22.24
N LEU A 131 5.07 -1.69 21.36
CA LEU A 131 5.07 -3.02 20.74
C LEU A 131 5.48 -4.15 21.71
N SER A 132 6.09 -3.83 22.86
CA SER A 132 6.60 -4.84 23.80
C SER A 132 5.45 -5.64 24.43
N GLN A 133 4.33 -4.98 24.69
CA GLN A 133 3.15 -5.62 25.28
C GLN A 133 2.50 -6.59 24.28
N MET A 134 2.36 -6.17 23.02
CA MET A 134 1.86 -7.06 21.95
C MET A 134 2.80 -8.26 21.74
N ARG A 135 4.13 -8.02 21.72
CA ARG A 135 5.14 -9.08 21.65
C ARG A 135 4.93 -10.12 22.75
N ASP A 136 4.79 -9.68 24.00
CA ASP A 136 4.66 -10.58 25.14
C ASP A 136 3.35 -11.38 25.10
N VAL A 137 2.25 -10.77 24.66
CA VAL A 137 0.97 -11.45 24.43
C VAL A 137 1.11 -12.56 23.39
N LEU A 138 1.73 -12.25 22.24
CA LEU A 138 1.89 -13.21 21.15
C LEU A 138 2.83 -14.36 21.53
N ILE A 139 3.91 -14.08 22.26
CA ILE A 139 4.82 -15.11 22.77
C ILE A 139 4.08 -16.02 23.78
N ARG A 140 3.30 -15.47 24.72
CA ARG A 140 2.49 -16.29 25.64
C ARG A 140 1.53 -17.20 24.89
N MET A 141 0.76 -16.65 23.95
CA MET A 141 -0.17 -17.42 23.12
C MET A 141 0.52 -18.51 22.29
N ALA A 142 1.76 -18.27 21.83
CA ALA A 142 2.55 -19.20 21.05
C ALA A 142 3.18 -20.33 21.89
N LEU A 143 3.58 -20.04 23.13
CA LEU A 143 4.27 -21.00 24.00
C LEU A 143 3.30 -21.90 24.79
N GLU A 144 2.04 -21.47 24.95
CA GLU A 144 0.93 -22.32 25.42
C GLU A 144 0.43 -23.22 24.26
N ASN A 145 1.32 -24.07 23.73
CA ASN A 145 1.12 -24.86 22.52
C ASN A 145 0.53 -26.27 22.74
N ASP A 146 -0.33 -26.43 23.74
CA ASP A 146 -1.04 -27.69 24.01
C ASP A 146 -2.28 -27.89 23.11
N THR A 147 -2.71 -26.84 22.40
CA THR A 147 -3.88 -26.85 21.51
C THR A 147 -3.53 -26.62 20.04
N LEU A 148 -4.41 -27.04 19.12
CA LEU A 148 -4.25 -26.76 17.68
C LEU A 148 -4.14 -25.25 17.40
N SER A 149 -4.92 -24.43 18.11
CA SER A 149 -4.85 -22.96 18.02
C SER A 149 -3.51 -22.40 18.53
N GLY A 150 -2.92 -22.98 19.57
CA GLY A 150 -1.58 -22.62 20.05
C GLY A 150 -0.49 -22.94 19.02
N TYR A 151 -0.56 -24.13 18.39
CA TYR A 151 0.34 -24.46 17.29
C TYR A 151 0.20 -23.49 16.11
N ALA A 152 -1.01 -23.04 15.79
CA ALA A 152 -1.23 -22.06 14.73
C ALA A 152 -0.47 -20.74 14.99
N VAL A 153 -0.58 -20.20 16.20
CA VAL A 153 0.15 -18.99 16.62
C VAL A 153 1.67 -19.23 16.59
N PHE A 154 2.10 -20.35 17.16
CA PHE A 154 3.53 -20.71 17.21
C PHE A 154 4.15 -20.73 15.81
N TYR A 155 3.56 -21.46 14.87
CA TYR A 155 4.08 -21.53 13.50
C TYR A 155 3.96 -20.21 12.74
N ALA A 156 2.90 -19.43 12.97
CA ALA A 156 2.77 -18.10 12.36
C ALA A 156 3.88 -17.15 12.84
N LEU A 157 4.17 -17.16 14.14
CA LEU A 157 5.25 -16.38 14.75
C LEU A 157 6.63 -16.80 14.21
N LEU A 158 6.89 -18.10 14.10
CA LEU A 158 8.12 -18.61 13.50
C LEU A 158 8.24 -18.23 12.02
N ALA A 159 7.16 -18.33 11.25
CA ALA A 159 7.15 -17.95 9.83
C ALA A 159 7.49 -16.46 9.66
N PHE A 160 6.85 -15.61 10.47
CA PHE A 160 7.11 -14.17 10.49
C PHE A 160 8.57 -13.86 10.86
N SER A 161 9.09 -14.50 11.89
CA SER A 161 10.49 -14.32 12.34
C SER A 161 11.50 -14.81 11.31
N SER A 162 11.25 -15.97 10.71
CA SER A 162 12.09 -16.53 9.64
C SER A 162 12.12 -15.60 8.42
N PHE A 163 10.98 -15.03 8.05
CA PHE A 163 10.90 -14.04 6.99
C PHE A 163 11.65 -12.76 7.32
N HIS A 164 11.43 -12.20 8.51
CA HIS A 164 12.09 -10.97 8.93
C HIS A 164 13.63 -11.14 8.98
N HIS A 165 14.11 -12.30 9.42
CA HIS A 165 15.54 -12.59 9.52
C HIS A 165 16.20 -12.84 8.16
N SER A 166 15.60 -13.70 7.32
CA SER A 166 16.26 -14.29 6.15
C SER A 166 15.52 -14.03 4.83
N GLY A 167 14.45 -13.25 4.84
CA GLY A 167 13.56 -13.06 3.71
C GLY A 167 12.72 -14.30 3.36
N LEU A 168 12.10 -14.26 2.18
CA LEU A 168 11.29 -15.37 1.67
C LEU A 168 12.19 -16.54 1.26
N ASN A 169 12.05 -17.67 1.94
CA ASN A 169 12.79 -18.90 1.66
C ASN A 169 11.94 -20.16 1.94
N GLN A 170 12.50 -21.34 1.69
CA GLN A 170 11.79 -22.60 1.87
C GLN A 170 11.34 -22.85 3.32
N GLN A 171 12.14 -22.42 4.32
CA GLN A 171 11.79 -22.56 5.73
C GLN A 171 10.59 -21.67 6.08
N THR A 172 10.63 -20.40 5.69
CA THR A 172 9.51 -19.45 5.84
C THR A 172 8.22 -20.01 5.27
N MET A 173 8.26 -20.54 4.04
CA MET A 173 7.07 -21.11 3.39
C MET A 173 6.54 -22.36 4.11
N ARG A 174 7.42 -23.26 4.56
CA ARG A 174 7.01 -24.44 5.34
C ARG A 174 6.32 -24.04 6.64
N LEU A 175 6.86 -23.04 7.35
CA LEU A 175 6.28 -22.53 8.59
C LEU A 175 4.92 -21.86 8.33
N LYS A 176 4.78 -21.04 7.27
CA LYS A 176 3.48 -20.46 6.85
C LYS A 176 2.44 -21.56 6.57
N ILE A 177 2.82 -22.60 5.84
CA ILE A 177 1.94 -23.75 5.54
C ILE A 177 1.53 -24.49 6.82
N SER A 178 2.46 -24.73 7.75
CA SER A 178 2.14 -25.34 9.05
C SER A 178 1.17 -24.48 9.85
N ALA A 179 1.38 -23.17 9.91
CA ALA A 179 0.48 -22.24 10.59
C ALA A 179 -0.95 -22.31 10.01
N LEU A 180 -1.08 -22.26 8.68
CA LEU A 180 -2.36 -22.40 7.98
C LEU A 180 -3.03 -23.75 8.25
N HIS A 181 -2.25 -24.84 8.26
CA HIS A 181 -2.77 -26.17 8.54
C HIS A 181 -3.37 -26.26 9.95
N PHE A 182 -2.65 -25.80 10.97
CA PHE A 182 -3.13 -25.80 12.35
C PHE A 182 -4.29 -24.82 12.56
N LEU A 183 -4.26 -23.65 11.92
CA LEU A 183 -5.35 -22.68 11.96
C LEU A 183 -6.64 -23.31 11.39
N ALA A 184 -6.56 -23.89 10.19
CA ALA A 184 -7.69 -24.55 9.55
C ALA A 184 -8.19 -25.78 10.32
N ALA A 185 -7.30 -26.53 10.97
CA ALA A 185 -7.68 -27.65 11.83
C ALA A 185 -8.42 -27.17 13.09
N SER A 186 -7.90 -26.13 13.75
CA SER A 186 -8.52 -25.56 14.96
C SER A 186 -9.90 -24.95 14.68
N ALA A 187 -10.13 -24.40 13.48
CA ALA A 187 -11.42 -23.83 13.09
C ALA A 187 -12.53 -24.89 12.97
N LYS A 188 -12.18 -26.18 12.88
CA LYS A 188 -13.11 -27.31 12.78
C LYS A 188 -13.45 -27.94 14.13
N GLU A 189 -12.82 -27.51 15.22
CA GLU A 189 -13.11 -28.04 16.56
C GLU A 189 -14.50 -27.59 17.02
N GLU A 190 -15.26 -28.49 17.66
CA GLU A 190 -16.64 -28.25 18.11
C GLU A 190 -16.70 -27.29 19.30
N SER A 191 -15.74 -27.36 20.22
CA SER A 191 -15.61 -26.39 21.31
C SER A 191 -15.02 -25.11 20.77
N ARG A 192 -15.71 -23.97 20.99
CA ARG A 192 -15.22 -22.62 20.69
C ARG A 192 -15.03 -21.87 21.99
N THR A 193 -13.83 -21.97 22.55
CA THR A 193 -13.45 -21.16 23.72
C THR A 193 -12.97 -19.78 23.26
N TRP A 194 -13.16 -18.74 24.07
CA TRP A 194 -12.62 -17.40 23.77
C TRP A 194 -11.08 -17.42 23.69
N THR A 195 -10.41 -18.28 24.47
CA THR A 195 -8.94 -18.49 24.42
C THR A 195 -8.49 -19.01 23.07
N GLN A 196 -9.21 -20.00 22.52
CA GLN A 196 -8.94 -20.54 21.18
C GLN A 196 -9.23 -19.50 20.10
N ALA A 197 -10.33 -18.75 20.23
CA ALA A 197 -10.67 -17.66 19.32
C ALA A 197 -9.60 -16.55 19.31
N ALA A 198 -9.07 -16.18 20.48
CA ALA A 198 -7.97 -15.24 20.61
C ALA A 198 -6.71 -15.76 19.90
N ARG A 199 -6.34 -17.03 20.11
CA ARG A 199 -5.19 -17.64 19.41
C ARG A 199 -5.40 -17.71 17.89
N GLN A 200 -6.59 -18.08 17.42
CA GLN A 200 -6.92 -18.08 15.99
C GLN A 200 -6.86 -16.68 15.36
N THR A 201 -7.31 -15.67 16.12
CA THR A 201 -7.24 -14.26 15.74
C THR A 201 -5.78 -13.81 15.66
N ALA A 202 -4.96 -14.11 16.66
CA ALA A 202 -3.53 -13.80 16.68
C ALA A 202 -2.75 -14.49 15.53
N ALA A 203 -3.03 -15.77 15.26
CA ALA A 203 -2.43 -16.50 14.15
C ALA A 203 -2.79 -15.88 12.80
N SER A 204 -4.07 -15.51 12.61
CA SER A 204 -4.52 -14.78 11.42
C SER A 204 -3.79 -13.45 11.26
N MET A 205 -3.70 -12.64 12.31
CA MET A 205 -3.03 -11.33 12.23
C MET A 205 -1.53 -11.44 11.95
N LEU A 206 -0.83 -12.43 12.53
CA LEU A 206 0.58 -12.71 12.21
C LEU A 206 0.78 -13.11 10.74
N LEU A 207 -0.12 -13.93 10.18
CA LEU A 207 -0.10 -14.30 8.76
C LEU A 207 -0.40 -13.10 7.86
N GLY A 208 -1.33 -12.23 8.27
CA GLY A 208 -1.62 -10.97 7.58
C GLY A 208 -0.42 -10.03 7.58
N ALA A 209 0.25 -9.85 8.72
CA ALA A 209 1.45 -9.05 8.85
C ALA A 209 2.61 -9.59 7.99
N LEU A 210 2.78 -10.92 7.93
CA LEU A 210 3.73 -11.57 7.04
C LEU A 210 3.47 -11.21 5.58
N ASP A 211 2.21 -11.30 5.11
CA ASP A 211 1.86 -11.02 3.72
C ASP A 211 1.93 -9.53 3.34
N ILE A 212 1.73 -8.62 4.30
CA ILE A 212 1.97 -7.19 4.09
C ILE A 212 3.46 -6.94 3.82
N MET A 213 4.34 -7.68 4.49
CA MET A 213 5.79 -7.50 4.39
C MET A 213 6.42 -8.17 3.16
N LEU A 214 5.69 -9.05 2.45
CA LEU A 214 6.22 -9.73 1.27
C LEU A 214 6.53 -8.74 0.11
N PRO A 215 7.67 -8.89 -0.60
CA PRO A 215 8.08 -7.95 -1.65
C PRO A 215 7.34 -8.11 -2.98
N SER A 216 6.73 -9.27 -3.22
CA SER A 216 5.88 -9.53 -4.38
C SER A 216 4.51 -8.89 -4.17
N THR A 217 3.78 -8.68 -5.26
CA THR A 217 2.32 -8.53 -5.27
C THR A 217 1.70 -9.72 -4.53
N SER A 218 1.73 -9.72 -3.19
CA SER A 218 0.97 -10.67 -2.39
C SER A 218 -0.46 -10.52 -2.86
N SER A 219 -1.14 -11.65 -3.08
CA SER A 219 -2.45 -11.87 -3.71
C SER A 219 -3.62 -11.05 -3.11
N GLY A 220 -3.34 -10.00 -2.32
CA GLY A 220 -4.28 -9.34 -1.43
C GLY A 220 -4.60 -10.19 -0.21
N GLU A 221 -3.84 -11.27 0.04
CA GLU A 221 -4.09 -12.26 1.10
C GLU A 221 -4.16 -11.66 2.50
N TRP A 222 -3.41 -10.59 2.76
CA TRP A 222 -3.46 -9.87 4.04
C TRP A 222 -4.89 -9.46 4.44
N LEU A 223 -5.72 -9.11 3.46
CA LEU A 223 -7.11 -8.72 3.70
C LEU A 223 -7.96 -9.92 4.12
N TRP A 224 -7.69 -11.10 3.56
CA TRP A 224 -8.39 -12.33 3.93
C TRP A 224 -8.08 -12.74 5.37
N TYR A 225 -6.84 -12.58 5.82
CA TYR A 225 -6.49 -12.81 7.22
C TYR A 225 -7.17 -11.82 8.17
N THR A 226 -7.20 -10.53 7.80
CA THR A 226 -7.86 -9.49 8.60
C THR A 226 -9.37 -9.77 8.71
N ARG A 227 -10.02 -10.11 7.59
CA ARG A 227 -11.44 -10.47 7.55
C ARG A 227 -11.74 -11.76 8.32
N GLY A 228 -10.89 -12.77 8.18
CA GLY A 228 -11.00 -14.02 8.93
C GLY A 228 -10.88 -13.78 10.44
N ALA A 229 -9.93 -12.94 10.86
CA ALA A 229 -9.81 -12.51 12.25
C ALA A 229 -11.08 -11.80 12.74
N MET A 230 -11.64 -10.87 11.94
CA MET A 230 -12.90 -10.20 12.26
C MET A 230 -14.08 -11.17 12.38
N ASP A 231 -14.20 -12.15 11.48
CA ASP A 231 -15.25 -13.17 11.54
C ASP A 231 -15.12 -14.04 12.81
N ILE A 232 -13.89 -14.43 13.19
CA ILE A 232 -13.64 -15.14 14.45
C ILE A 232 -14.09 -14.29 15.64
N VAL A 233 -13.71 -13.01 15.69
CA VAL A 233 -14.10 -12.09 16.76
C VAL A 233 -15.62 -11.98 16.90
N GLN A 234 -16.33 -11.91 15.77
CA GLN A 234 -17.79 -11.78 15.74
C GLN A 234 -18.50 -13.07 16.15
N THR A 235 -18.13 -14.19 15.53
CA THR A 235 -18.79 -15.49 15.72
C THR A 235 -18.56 -16.09 17.10
N THR A 236 -17.49 -15.69 17.79
CA THR A 236 -17.15 -16.17 19.14
C THR A 236 -17.46 -15.17 20.24
N CYS A 237 -17.98 -13.98 19.89
CA CYS A 237 -18.21 -12.88 20.83
C CYS A 237 -16.95 -12.47 21.62
N LEU A 238 -15.74 -12.64 21.04
CA LEU A 238 -14.47 -12.32 21.69
C LEU A 238 -14.41 -10.87 22.19
N LYS A 239 -15.12 -9.96 21.50
CA LYS A 239 -15.30 -8.56 21.91
C LYS A 239 -15.82 -8.37 23.34
N ASN A 240 -16.54 -9.33 23.91
CA ASN A 240 -17.04 -9.24 25.27
C ASN A 240 -15.91 -9.33 26.32
N HIS A 241 -14.75 -9.83 25.91
CA HIS A 241 -13.53 -9.94 26.72
C HIS A 241 -12.56 -8.78 26.50
N TRP A 242 -12.99 -7.67 25.89
CA TRP A 242 -12.14 -6.50 25.63
C TRP A 242 -11.42 -5.97 26.86
N HIS A 243 -12.06 -6.05 28.03
CA HIS A 243 -11.49 -5.57 29.29
C HIS A 243 -10.29 -6.39 29.76
N GLU A 244 -10.12 -7.61 29.25
CA GLU A 244 -8.90 -8.37 29.45
C GLU A 244 -7.77 -7.75 28.65
N SER A 245 -6.71 -7.32 29.33
CA SER A 245 -5.64 -6.51 28.77
C SER A 245 -5.03 -7.10 27.49
N ASP A 246 -4.85 -8.42 27.46
CA ASP A 246 -4.21 -9.12 26.35
C ASP A 246 -5.16 -9.21 25.13
N ILE A 247 -6.45 -9.43 25.38
CA ILE A 247 -7.47 -9.52 24.32
C ILE A 247 -7.77 -8.14 23.76
N GLY A 248 -7.90 -7.12 24.61
CA GLY A 248 -8.13 -5.74 24.18
C GLY A 248 -7.09 -5.28 23.16
N ARG A 249 -5.79 -5.57 23.40
CA ARG A 249 -4.70 -5.24 22.47
C ARG A 249 -4.77 -6.00 21.16
N LEU A 250 -5.08 -7.30 21.22
CA LEU A 250 -5.25 -8.11 20.02
C LEU A 250 -6.41 -7.59 19.16
N LEU A 251 -7.52 -7.26 19.82
CA LEU A 251 -8.69 -6.68 19.19
C LEU A 251 -8.33 -5.35 18.53
N ASP A 252 -7.70 -4.43 19.27
CA ASP A 252 -7.18 -3.15 18.75
C ASP A 252 -6.35 -3.32 17.47
N TRP A 253 -5.47 -4.34 17.43
CA TRP A 253 -4.69 -4.65 16.24
C TRP A 253 -5.57 -5.07 15.05
N VAL A 254 -6.57 -5.93 15.27
CA VAL A 254 -7.52 -6.33 14.22
C VAL A 254 -8.31 -5.12 13.71
N TYR A 255 -8.84 -4.29 14.62
CA TYR A 255 -9.64 -3.12 14.27
C TYR A 255 -8.84 -2.07 13.50
N TYR A 256 -7.56 -1.90 13.83
CA TYR A 256 -6.68 -1.02 13.07
C TYR A 256 -6.57 -1.44 11.59
N HIS A 257 -6.27 -2.71 11.34
CA HIS A 257 -6.15 -3.25 9.98
C HIS A 257 -7.49 -3.22 9.25
N ASP A 258 -8.60 -3.55 9.93
CA ASP A 258 -9.94 -3.49 9.35
C ASP A 258 -10.30 -2.06 8.92
N ALA A 259 -10.19 -1.10 9.83
CA ALA A 259 -10.54 0.30 9.57
C ALA A 259 -9.74 0.86 8.40
N LEU A 260 -8.44 0.58 8.33
CA LEU A 260 -7.59 1.06 7.25
C LEU A 260 -7.76 0.31 5.93
N SER A 261 -8.24 -0.93 5.94
CA SER A 261 -8.53 -1.66 4.71
C SER A 261 -9.62 -0.99 3.87
N ARG A 262 -10.51 -0.22 4.50
CA ARG A 262 -11.62 0.46 3.82
C ARG A 262 -11.15 1.54 2.86
N PHE A 263 -10.06 2.23 3.18
CA PHE A 263 -9.49 3.25 2.31
C PHE A 263 -9.08 2.71 0.92
N PRO A 264 -8.15 1.73 0.81
CA PRO A 264 -7.80 1.19 -0.49
C PRO A 264 -8.96 0.42 -1.13
N LEU A 265 -9.81 -0.27 -0.36
CA LEU A 265 -11.01 -0.94 -0.90
C LEU A 265 -11.97 0.04 -1.57
N ARG A 266 -12.08 1.27 -1.05
CA ARG A 266 -12.94 2.30 -1.64
C ARG A 266 -12.46 2.75 -3.02
N HIS A 267 -11.15 2.73 -3.23
CA HIS A 267 -10.51 3.25 -4.43
C HIS A 267 -10.13 2.16 -5.43
N TRP A 268 -9.94 0.91 -4.99
CA TRP A 268 -9.52 -0.19 -5.85
C TRP A 268 -10.70 -0.80 -6.64
N GLN A 269 -10.58 -0.88 -7.96
CA GLN A 269 -11.62 -1.36 -8.88
C GLN A 269 -11.10 -2.43 -9.84
N HIS A 270 -10.52 -3.52 -9.34
CA HIS A 270 -10.17 -4.66 -10.19
C HIS A 270 -11.36 -5.63 -10.31
N GLU A 271 -11.83 -5.89 -11.55
CA GLU A 271 -13.00 -6.77 -11.83
C GLU A 271 -12.74 -8.25 -11.52
N SER A 272 -11.48 -8.69 -11.34
CA SER A 272 -11.14 -10.12 -11.24
C SER A 272 -11.73 -10.82 -10.01
N LEU A 273 -11.93 -10.15 -8.88
CA LEU A 273 -12.62 -10.74 -7.72
C LEU A 273 -14.14 -10.88 -7.92
N ALA A 274 -14.72 -10.21 -8.91
CA ALA A 274 -16.13 -10.37 -9.26
C ALA A 274 -16.37 -11.56 -10.22
N ARG A 275 -15.33 -12.09 -10.88
CA ARG A 275 -15.45 -13.02 -12.02
C ARG A 275 -15.16 -14.49 -11.70
N GLU A 276 -14.58 -14.81 -10.53
CA GLU A 276 -14.36 -16.20 -10.09
C GLU A 276 -15.59 -16.84 -9.41
N PHE A 277 -16.69 -16.11 -9.29
CA PHE A 277 -17.93 -16.64 -8.74
C PHE A 277 -18.85 -17.15 -9.86
N PRO A 278 -19.39 -18.38 -9.75
CA PRO A 278 -20.47 -18.83 -10.62
C PRO A 278 -21.61 -17.81 -10.54
N GLU A 279 -22.20 -17.48 -11.69
CA GLU A 279 -23.31 -16.54 -11.85
C GLU A 279 -24.56 -16.95 -11.04
N THR A 280 -24.53 -16.79 -9.72
CA THR A 280 -25.73 -16.58 -8.92
C THR A 280 -25.99 -15.08 -8.91
N LYS A 281 -27.21 -14.69 -9.29
CA LYS A 281 -27.71 -13.34 -9.56
C LYS A 281 -27.70 -12.40 -8.35
N ASP A 282 -26.60 -12.32 -7.64
CA ASP A 282 -26.46 -11.47 -6.47
C ASP A 282 -25.46 -10.37 -6.77
N SER A 283 -26.01 -9.19 -7.04
CA SER A 283 -25.35 -7.88 -6.97
C SER A 283 -24.78 -7.55 -5.57
N HIS A 284 -24.68 -8.54 -4.67
CA HIS A 284 -24.37 -8.38 -3.26
C HIS A 284 -22.87 -8.31 -2.95
N PHE A 285 -21.94 -8.66 -3.85
CA PHE A 285 -20.51 -8.75 -3.47
C PHE A 285 -19.88 -7.40 -3.05
N ARG A 286 -20.32 -6.27 -3.64
CA ARG A 286 -19.87 -4.92 -3.23
C ARG A 286 -20.55 -4.44 -1.95
N ASP A 287 -21.81 -4.79 -1.73
CA ASP A 287 -22.55 -4.40 -0.54
C ASP A 287 -22.16 -5.24 0.69
N THR A 288 -21.93 -6.54 0.55
CA THR A 288 -21.59 -7.44 1.66
C THR A 288 -20.18 -7.16 2.20
N THR A 289 -19.22 -6.73 1.38
CA THR A 289 -17.83 -6.50 1.81
C THR A 289 -17.60 -5.24 2.65
N CYS A 290 -18.46 -4.23 2.52
CA CYS A 290 -18.41 -2.99 3.32
C CYS A 290 -19.43 -3.02 4.48
N SER A 291 -20.61 -3.60 4.24
CA SER A 291 -21.74 -3.55 5.19
C SER A 291 -21.51 -4.39 6.45
N ASP A 292 -20.79 -5.52 6.37
CA ASP A 292 -20.44 -6.33 7.56
C ASP A 292 -19.35 -5.70 8.46
N LEU A 293 -18.56 -4.76 7.91
CA LEU A 293 -17.52 -4.06 8.66
C LEU A 293 -18.11 -2.95 9.56
N THR A 294 -19.31 -2.47 9.26
CA THR A 294 -19.98 -1.41 10.05
C THR A 294 -20.46 -1.87 11.43
N LYS A 295 -20.51 -3.19 11.69
CA LYS A 295 -21.11 -3.79 12.91
C LYS A 295 -20.32 -3.54 14.20
N TYR A 296 -19.06 -3.11 14.12
CA TYR A 296 -18.30 -2.77 15.30
C TYR A 296 -17.38 -1.57 15.05
N ARG A 297 -17.72 -0.47 15.69
CA ARG A 297 -16.76 0.57 16.05
C ARG A 297 -16.54 0.42 17.56
N PRO A 298 -15.29 0.54 18.07
CA PRO A 298 -15.08 0.91 19.46
C PRO A 298 -16.11 1.96 19.85
N ALA A 299 -16.73 1.82 21.03
CA ALA A 299 -17.68 2.80 21.52
C ALA A 299 -17.10 4.20 21.29
N GLN A 300 -17.93 5.17 20.86
CA GLN A 300 -17.50 6.55 20.53
C GLN A 300 -16.67 7.23 21.64
N SER A 301 -16.67 6.64 22.84
CA SER A 301 -15.83 6.91 23.99
C SER A 301 -14.62 5.95 24.09
N SER A 302 -13.80 5.78 23.05
CA SER A 302 -12.47 5.20 23.25
C SER A 302 -11.64 6.24 24.02
N PRO A 303 -11.03 5.90 25.17
CA PRO A 303 -10.18 6.86 25.89
C PRO A 303 -8.94 7.25 25.07
N ASN A 304 -8.59 6.45 24.06
CA ASN A 304 -7.53 6.73 23.12
C ASN A 304 -8.07 7.56 21.92
N PRO A 305 -7.65 8.82 21.77
CA PRO A 305 -8.09 9.71 20.68
C PRO A 305 -7.65 9.23 19.28
N THR A 306 -6.57 8.45 19.19
CA THR A 306 -6.05 7.91 17.95
C THR A 306 -7.02 6.85 17.37
N TYR A 307 -7.66 6.02 18.22
CA TYR A 307 -8.69 5.08 17.73
C TYR A 307 -10.00 5.78 17.37
N ALA A 308 -10.33 6.89 18.04
CA ALA A 308 -11.49 7.70 17.69
C ALA A 308 -11.37 8.26 16.26
N ILE A 309 -10.18 8.73 15.86
CA ILE A 309 -9.95 9.21 14.50
C ILE A 309 -9.96 8.09 13.46
N LEU A 310 -9.44 6.89 13.78
CA LEU A 310 -9.55 5.72 12.89
C LEU A 310 -11.02 5.34 12.62
N ASN A 311 -11.87 5.39 13.63
CA ASN A 311 -13.30 5.14 13.47
C ASN A 311 -13.96 6.17 12.54
N LEU A 312 -13.58 7.44 12.66
CA LEU A 312 -14.08 8.51 11.79
C LEU A 312 -13.55 8.40 10.36
N LEU A 313 -12.31 7.92 10.17
CA LEU A 313 -11.77 7.61 8.85
C LEU A 313 -12.53 6.44 8.19
N SER A 314 -12.81 5.39 8.97
CA SER A 314 -13.62 4.25 8.54
C SER A 314 -15.03 4.72 8.13
N GLU A 315 -15.68 5.53 8.96
CA GLU A 315 -16.95 6.21 8.64
C GLU A 315 -16.91 7.02 7.36
N THR A 316 -15.82 7.77 7.17
CA THR A 316 -15.61 8.57 5.96
C THR A 316 -15.53 7.65 4.74
N CYS A 317 -14.78 6.55 4.80
CA CYS A 317 -14.67 5.60 3.69
C CYS A 317 -16.02 4.94 3.34
N ASP A 318 -16.83 4.60 4.35
CA ASP A 318 -18.16 4.03 4.16
C ASP A 318 -19.12 5.04 3.51
N ALA A 319 -19.11 6.28 4.01
CA ALA A 319 -20.06 7.31 3.65
C ALA A 319 -19.78 7.96 2.30
N LEU A 320 -18.51 8.09 1.89
CA LEU A 320 -18.12 8.73 0.64
C LEU A 320 -18.89 8.15 -0.55
N ILE A 321 -19.32 9.01 -1.48
CA ILE A 321 -19.92 8.63 -2.76
C ILE A 321 -19.00 9.18 -3.87
N ASP A 322 -18.89 8.47 -5.00
CA ASP A 322 -18.13 9.01 -6.15
C ASP A 322 -18.74 10.37 -6.54
N PRO A 323 -17.97 11.47 -6.58
CA PRO A 323 -18.54 12.81 -6.83
C PRO A 323 -19.21 12.97 -8.21
N ARG A 324 -19.08 11.96 -9.09
CA ARG A 324 -19.78 11.90 -10.38
C ARG A 324 -21.17 11.26 -10.29
N ASP A 325 -21.47 10.56 -9.20
CA ASP A 325 -22.77 9.96 -8.93
C ASP A 325 -23.80 11.04 -8.58
N PRO A 326 -25.00 11.06 -9.18
CA PRO A 326 -26.06 12.01 -8.81
C PRO A 326 -26.42 12.03 -7.32
N ALA A 327 -26.29 10.91 -6.61
CA ALA A 327 -26.57 10.81 -5.18
C ALA A 327 -25.66 11.68 -4.31
N SER A 328 -24.46 12.02 -4.80
CA SER A 328 -23.49 12.90 -4.13
C SER A 328 -23.98 14.35 -3.97
N ARG A 329 -25.09 14.72 -4.63
CA ARG A 329 -25.70 16.06 -4.55
C ARG A 329 -26.95 16.11 -3.67
N SER A 330 -27.30 15.00 -3.02
CA SER A 330 -28.46 14.96 -2.13
C SER A 330 -28.19 15.74 -0.84
N GLY A 331 -29.21 16.45 -0.32
CA GLY A 331 -29.09 17.20 0.93
C GLY A 331 -28.71 16.31 2.12
N GLU A 332 -29.31 15.11 2.20
CA GLU A 332 -29.00 14.12 3.24
C GLU A 332 -27.53 13.70 3.24
N TYR A 333 -26.92 13.54 2.06
CA TYR A 333 -25.51 13.23 1.92
C TYR A 333 -24.64 14.41 2.38
N CYS A 334 -24.94 15.63 1.93
CA CYS A 334 -24.20 16.82 2.34
C CYS A 334 -24.26 17.04 3.87
N ASP A 335 -25.44 16.89 4.48
CA ASP A 335 -25.63 16.99 5.93
C ASP A 335 -24.82 15.94 6.69
N SER A 336 -24.74 14.72 6.15
CA SER A 336 -23.93 13.63 6.69
C SER A 336 -22.43 13.95 6.64
N LEU A 337 -21.93 14.48 5.51
CA LEU A 337 -20.54 14.90 5.37
C LEU A 337 -20.19 16.04 6.35
N ASP A 338 -21.07 17.03 6.51
CA ASP A 338 -20.87 18.13 7.46
C ASP A 338 -20.87 17.66 8.91
N LEU A 339 -21.67 16.64 9.25
CA LEU A 339 -21.61 15.99 10.56
C LEU A 339 -20.26 15.29 10.77
N LEU A 340 -19.77 14.54 9.79
CA LEU A 340 -18.46 13.88 9.86
C LEU A 340 -17.32 14.89 9.99
N LYS A 341 -17.33 15.94 9.19
CA LYS A 341 -16.33 17.02 9.23
C LYS A 341 -16.25 17.67 10.61
N ARG A 342 -17.40 17.98 11.22
CA ARG A 342 -17.45 18.52 12.59
C ARG A 342 -16.92 17.53 13.63
N ARG A 343 -17.31 16.25 13.54
CA ARG A 343 -16.83 15.20 14.47
C ARG A 343 -15.32 15.00 14.38
N ILE A 344 -14.76 15.00 13.17
CA ILE A 344 -13.31 14.91 12.94
C ILE A 344 -12.60 16.14 13.50
N GLY A 345 -13.13 17.35 13.27
CA GLY A 345 -12.57 18.59 13.81
C GLY A 345 -12.57 18.65 15.34
N ASN A 346 -13.55 18.01 15.98
CA ASN A 346 -13.74 18.03 17.44
C ASN A 346 -13.12 16.81 18.15
N VAL A 347 -12.30 15.99 17.47
CA VAL A 347 -11.51 14.96 18.16
C VAL A 347 -10.49 15.69 19.04
N HIS A 348 -10.79 15.77 20.33
CA HIS A 348 -9.91 16.36 21.32
C HIS A 348 -9.10 15.26 22.02
N LEU A 349 -7.83 15.55 22.28
CA LEU A 349 -7.07 14.85 23.32
C LEU A 349 -7.84 15.04 24.63
N GLY A 350 -8.30 13.95 25.23
CA GLY A 350 -8.94 14.01 26.54
C GLY A 350 -8.05 14.70 27.58
N ARG A 351 -8.64 15.12 28.71
CA ARG A 351 -8.02 15.92 29.79
C ARG A 351 -6.78 15.29 30.46
N ASP A 352 -6.36 14.12 30.01
CA ASP A 352 -5.13 13.41 30.40
C ASP A 352 -3.97 13.62 29.40
N SER A 353 -4.02 14.66 28.55
CA SER A 353 -2.95 15.05 27.62
C SER A 353 -1.59 15.37 28.27
N SER A 354 -1.53 15.43 29.60
CA SER A 354 -0.30 15.61 30.36
C SER A 354 0.56 14.35 30.48
N SER A 355 0.05 13.16 30.11
CA SER A 355 0.80 11.89 30.13
C SER A 355 1.28 11.42 28.74
N LEU A 356 0.79 12.02 27.65
CA LEU A 356 1.17 11.65 26.29
C LEU A 356 2.53 12.23 25.93
N SER A 357 3.36 11.43 25.28
CA SER A 357 4.61 11.90 24.70
C SER A 357 4.36 12.85 23.52
N ALA A 358 5.33 13.72 23.25
CA ALA A 358 5.27 14.62 22.10
C ALA A 358 5.08 13.88 20.77
N HIS A 359 5.57 12.64 20.67
CA HIS A 359 5.40 11.80 19.48
C HIS A 359 3.95 11.27 19.33
N GLU A 360 3.29 10.91 20.43
CA GLU A 360 1.90 10.44 20.40
C GLU A 360 0.93 11.58 20.05
N THR A 361 1.12 12.76 20.65
CA THR A 361 0.36 13.97 20.30
C THR A 361 0.48 14.30 18.81
N LEU A 362 1.71 14.24 18.29
CA LEU A 362 1.98 14.52 16.89
C LEU A 362 1.39 13.46 15.95
N GLY A 363 1.37 12.19 16.37
CA GLY A 363 0.69 11.12 15.64
C GLY A 363 -0.80 11.41 15.47
N ILE A 364 -1.47 11.83 16.53
CA ILE A 364 -2.91 12.15 16.53
C ILE A 364 -3.22 13.34 15.61
N GLU A 365 -2.43 14.40 15.69
CA GLU A 365 -2.57 15.59 14.82
C GLU A 365 -2.41 15.23 13.34
N VAL A 366 -1.44 14.37 13.01
CA VAL A 366 -1.19 13.89 11.64
C VAL A 366 -2.36 13.06 11.13
N TRP A 367 -2.88 12.13 11.94
CA TRP A 367 -4.06 11.33 11.59
C TRP A 367 -5.31 12.19 11.40
N GLN A 368 -5.54 13.16 12.29
CA GLN A 368 -6.68 14.06 12.23
C GLN A 368 -6.60 14.94 10.99
N THR A 369 -5.45 15.55 10.73
CA THR A 369 -5.21 16.40 9.55
C THR A 369 -5.40 15.62 8.26
N ALA A 370 -4.80 14.44 8.14
CA ALA A 370 -4.96 13.59 6.97
C ALA A 370 -6.42 13.18 6.74
N THR A 371 -7.16 12.85 7.80
CA THR A 371 -8.58 12.47 7.68
C THR A 371 -9.44 13.66 7.25
N GLN A 372 -9.17 14.87 7.75
CA GLN A 372 -9.88 16.10 7.31
C GLN A 372 -9.61 16.42 5.83
N ILE A 373 -8.35 16.36 5.41
CA ILE A 373 -7.95 16.58 4.02
C ILE A 373 -8.61 15.53 3.13
N TYR A 374 -8.52 14.26 3.51
CA TYR A 374 -9.11 13.18 2.73
C TYR A 374 -10.62 13.36 2.55
N LEU A 375 -11.37 13.58 3.64
CA LEU A 375 -12.82 13.80 3.58
C LEU A 375 -13.16 14.97 2.63
N ALA A 376 -12.54 16.13 2.85
CA ALA A 376 -12.85 17.34 2.10
C ALA A 376 -12.50 17.24 0.61
N ARG A 377 -11.36 16.62 0.28
CA ARG A 377 -10.91 16.47 -1.11
C ARG A 377 -11.65 15.35 -1.84
N ALA A 378 -11.89 14.22 -1.18
CA ALA A 378 -12.54 13.06 -1.79
C ALA A 378 -14.04 13.27 -2.04
N SER A 379 -14.71 14.13 -1.26
CA SER A 379 -16.13 14.47 -1.45
C SER A 379 -16.36 15.65 -2.40
N GLN A 380 -15.33 16.35 -2.86
CA GLN A 380 -15.47 17.57 -3.67
C GLN A 380 -16.03 17.26 -5.06
N SER A 381 -17.08 17.99 -5.47
CA SER A 381 -17.66 17.83 -6.79
C SER A 381 -16.74 18.39 -7.89
N PRO A 382 -16.72 17.80 -9.10
CA PRO A 382 -16.01 18.38 -10.23
C PRO A 382 -16.58 19.77 -10.55
N GLY A 383 -15.74 20.81 -10.45
CA GLY A 383 -16.09 22.19 -10.78
C GLY A 383 -16.52 23.06 -9.59
N GLU A 384 -16.64 22.51 -8.37
CA GLU A 384 -16.76 23.31 -7.15
C GLU A 384 -15.42 23.95 -6.79
N GLU A 385 -15.46 25.17 -6.23
CA GLU A 385 -14.26 25.77 -5.66
C GLU A 385 -13.72 24.88 -4.54
N PRO A 386 -12.40 24.58 -4.54
CA PRO A 386 -11.80 23.73 -3.53
C PRO A 386 -11.97 24.35 -2.15
N THR A 387 -12.38 23.52 -1.19
CA THR A 387 -12.39 23.91 0.22
C THR A 387 -11.00 24.42 0.58
N ASN A 388 -10.94 25.64 1.16
CA ASN A 388 -9.66 26.21 1.58
C ASN A 388 -9.13 25.44 2.79
N LEU A 389 -8.06 24.68 2.56
CA LEU A 389 -7.35 23.89 3.56
C LEU A 389 -5.90 24.35 3.73
N GLU A 390 -5.48 25.46 3.12
CA GLU A 390 -4.07 25.86 3.10
C GLU A 390 -3.50 26.07 4.50
N SER A 391 -4.26 26.68 5.42
CA SER A 391 -3.81 26.84 6.82
C SER A 391 -3.55 25.50 7.50
N LEU A 392 -4.40 24.50 7.28
CA LEU A 392 -4.25 23.16 7.84
C LEU A 392 -3.05 22.43 7.22
N ILE A 393 -2.87 22.56 5.90
CA ILE A 393 -1.77 21.97 5.15
C ILE A 393 -0.44 22.62 5.58
N ASP A 394 -0.38 23.95 5.66
CA ASP A 394 0.81 24.69 6.10
C ASP A 394 1.24 24.28 7.50
N MET A 395 0.31 24.18 8.45
CA MET A 395 0.62 23.70 9.80
C MET A 395 1.25 22.29 9.78
N ALA A 396 0.76 21.38 8.93
CA ALA A 396 1.35 20.05 8.80
C ALA A 396 2.77 20.09 8.22
N PHE A 397 3.02 20.93 7.21
CA PHE A 397 4.32 21.10 6.54
C PHE A 397 5.34 21.91 7.34
N GLU A 398 4.90 22.77 8.26
CA GLU A 398 5.75 23.51 9.18
C GLU A 398 6.08 22.71 10.45
N GLY A 399 5.15 21.86 10.91
CA GLY A 399 5.30 21.04 12.11
C GLY A 399 5.71 19.58 11.84
N PRO A 400 4.76 18.62 11.86
CA PRO A 400 5.04 17.18 11.90
C PRO A 400 5.91 16.67 10.76
N ILE A 401 5.68 17.16 9.54
CA ILE A 401 6.39 16.67 8.35
C ILE A 401 7.88 17.02 8.42
N ARG A 402 8.26 18.12 9.07
CA ARG A 402 9.67 18.52 9.21
C ARG A 402 10.38 17.87 10.38
N THR A 403 9.66 17.60 11.46
CA THR A 403 10.24 17.32 12.77
C THR A 403 10.20 15.85 13.19
N CYS A 404 9.31 15.04 12.59
CA CYS A 404 9.08 13.66 13.03
C CYS A 404 9.35 12.61 11.95
N ALA A 405 9.29 11.36 12.34
CA ALA A 405 9.11 10.20 11.47
C ALA A 405 7.66 9.72 11.56
N CYS A 406 7.07 9.31 10.44
CA CYS A 406 5.67 8.86 10.40
C CYS A 406 5.62 7.43 9.88
N PRO A 407 5.41 6.43 10.76
CA PRO A 407 5.40 5.03 10.34
C PRO A 407 4.14 4.67 9.54
N HIS A 408 3.06 5.45 9.68
CA HIS A 408 1.75 5.15 9.11
C HIS A 408 1.64 5.57 7.65
N PHE A 409 1.25 4.64 6.78
CA PHE A 409 1.23 4.87 5.34
C PHE A 409 0.07 5.77 4.92
N PHE A 410 -1.12 5.62 5.51
CA PHE A 410 -2.28 6.45 5.17
C PHE A 410 -2.05 7.96 5.37
N PRO A 411 -1.69 8.46 6.57
CA PRO A 411 -1.53 9.90 6.75
C PRO A 411 -0.42 10.48 5.89
N LEU A 412 0.68 9.74 5.74
CA LEU A 412 1.80 10.11 4.87
C LEU A 412 1.36 10.22 3.40
N PHE A 413 0.56 9.27 2.91
CA PHE A 413 0.03 9.31 1.55
C PHE A 413 -0.85 10.54 1.32
N ILE A 414 -1.81 10.81 2.21
CA ILE A 414 -2.71 11.96 2.07
C ILE A 414 -1.95 13.28 2.11
N LEU A 415 -1.03 13.46 3.06
CA LEU A 415 -0.21 14.68 3.14
C LEU A 415 0.69 14.84 1.91
N ALA A 416 1.20 13.73 1.36
CA ALA A 416 1.98 13.75 0.13
C ALA A 416 1.17 14.22 -1.08
N CYS A 417 -0.12 13.86 -1.16
CA CYS A 417 -1.01 14.35 -2.22
C CYS A 417 -1.17 15.88 -2.22
N GLU A 418 -0.99 16.56 -1.08
CA GLU A 418 -1.07 18.02 -0.97
C GLU A 418 0.29 18.73 -1.23
N ALA A 419 1.34 17.98 -1.56
CA ALA A 419 2.67 18.51 -1.87
C ALA A 419 2.74 19.08 -3.30
N GLN A 420 2.16 20.26 -3.49
CA GLN A 420 2.06 20.93 -4.80
C GLN A 420 3.34 21.67 -5.23
N SER A 421 4.25 21.98 -4.30
CA SER A 421 5.53 22.62 -4.59
C SER A 421 6.70 21.66 -4.43
N ASP A 422 7.80 21.92 -5.14
CA ASP A 422 9.03 21.14 -5.02
C ASP A 422 9.57 21.10 -3.58
N ASP A 423 9.43 22.19 -2.82
CA ASP A 423 9.83 22.26 -1.41
C ASP A 423 8.97 21.34 -0.52
N ARG A 424 7.65 21.31 -0.74
CA ARG A 424 6.75 20.39 -0.03
C ARG A 424 7.07 18.94 -0.43
N ARG A 425 7.31 18.65 -1.71
CA ARG A 425 7.69 17.30 -2.20
C ARG A 425 9.01 16.83 -1.59
N ALA A 426 10.02 17.70 -1.53
CA ALA A 426 11.29 17.42 -0.88
C ALA A 426 11.13 17.12 0.62
N SER A 427 10.24 17.85 1.30
CA SER A 427 9.91 17.61 2.71
C SER A 427 9.29 16.22 2.94
N ILE A 428 8.38 15.79 2.06
CA ILE A 428 7.81 14.43 2.11
C ILE A 428 8.88 13.36 1.86
N LEU A 429 9.74 13.54 0.86
CA LEU A 429 10.82 12.57 0.60
C LEU A 429 11.81 12.47 1.78
N SER A 430 12.11 13.60 2.42
CA SER A 430 12.91 13.63 3.65
C SER A 430 12.23 12.88 4.80
N LEU A 431 10.92 13.08 5.00
CA LEU A 431 10.12 12.35 5.98
C LEU A 431 10.14 10.83 5.72
N ILE A 432 9.96 10.40 4.46
CA ILE A 432 10.05 8.98 4.08
C ILE A 432 11.44 8.43 4.43
N GLY A 433 12.51 9.15 4.10
CA GLY A 433 13.89 8.77 4.40
C GLY A 433 14.12 8.57 5.90
N ARG A 434 13.78 9.58 6.73
CA ARG A 434 13.89 9.47 8.20
C ARG A 434 13.10 8.30 8.77
N THR A 435 11.98 7.96 8.16
CA THR A 435 11.15 6.85 8.63
C THR A 435 11.67 5.49 8.12
N GLU A 436 12.40 5.44 7.02
CA GLU A 436 13.10 4.22 6.56
C GLU A 436 14.34 3.90 7.40
N ASP A 437 14.94 4.91 8.03
CA ASP A 437 16.05 4.73 8.98
C ASP A 437 15.62 4.07 10.30
N ILE A 438 14.31 3.92 10.56
CA ILE A 438 13.78 3.23 11.75
C ILE A 438 13.91 1.72 11.56
N PRO A 439 14.69 1.02 12.42
CA PRO A 439 14.83 -0.43 12.33
C PRO A 439 13.48 -1.15 12.48
N GLY A 440 13.25 -2.17 11.65
CA GLY A 440 12.04 -3.00 11.71
C GLY A 440 10.86 -2.45 10.93
N LEU A 441 10.91 -1.25 10.34
CA LEU A 441 9.78 -0.79 9.54
C LEU A 441 9.69 -1.48 8.16
N ARG A 442 8.46 -1.64 7.67
CA ARG A 442 8.18 -2.12 6.31
C ARG A 442 8.87 -1.25 5.26
N SER A 443 9.38 -1.89 4.20
CA SER A 443 9.87 -1.21 3.01
C SER A 443 8.82 -0.24 2.46
N LYS A 444 9.18 1.03 2.33
CA LYS A 444 8.31 2.08 1.76
C LYS A 444 8.51 2.27 0.26
N VAL A 445 9.24 1.37 -0.40
CA VAL A 445 9.54 1.46 -1.85
C VAL A 445 8.25 1.60 -2.66
N TRP A 446 7.25 0.79 -2.33
CA TRP A 446 5.93 0.86 -2.95
C TRP A 446 5.23 2.20 -2.69
N LEU A 447 5.18 2.65 -1.43
CA LEU A 447 4.53 3.92 -1.08
C LEU A 447 5.20 5.11 -1.78
N ARG A 448 6.53 5.11 -1.85
CA ARG A 448 7.31 6.12 -2.60
C ARG A 448 6.96 6.11 -4.08
N HIS A 449 6.83 4.94 -4.69
CA HIS A 449 6.42 4.82 -6.09
C HIS A 449 5.03 5.41 -6.31
N VAL A 450 4.06 5.03 -5.48
CA VAL A 450 2.68 5.53 -5.52
C VAL A 450 2.60 7.05 -5.30
N ILE A 451 3.35 7.59 -4.34
CA ILE A 451 3.43 9.05 -4.11
C ILE A 451 4.00 9.78 -5.33
N ARG A 452 5.02 9.23 -5.99
CA ARG A 452 5.57 9.85 -7.21
C ARG A 452 4.56 9.78 -8.36
N SER A 453 3.85 8.68 -8.50
CA SER A 453 2.81 8.52 -9.51
C SER A 453 1.68 9.53 -9.33
N ILE A 454 1.26 9.84 -8.10
CA ILE A 454 0.25 10.88 -7.87
C ILE A 454 0.77 12.28 -8.25
N TRP A 455 2.02 12.61 -7.93
CA TRP A 455 2.61 13.90 -8.32
C TRP A 455 2.73 14.04 -9.84
N VAL A 456 3.18 12.99 -10.53
CA VAL A 456 3.22 12.98 -12.00
C VAL A 456 1.81 13.13 -12.57
N HIS A 457 0.84 12.43 -11.99
CA HIS A 457 -0.55 12.55 -12.42
C HIS A 457 -1.09 13.98 -12.21
N GLN A 458 -0.77 14.64 -11.10
CA GLN A 458 -1.15 16.02 -10.84
C GLN A 458 -0.48 17.00 -11.82
N ASP A 459 0.84 16.85 -12.06
CA ASP A 459 1.60 17.73 -12.96
C ASP A 459 1.09 17.64 -14.40
N LEU A 460 0.71 16.44 -14.86
CA LEU A 460 0.14 16.24 -16.19
C LEU A 460 -1.22 16.92 -16.38
N HIS A 461 -1.95 17.16 -15.29
CA HIS A 461 -3.26 17.82 -15.31
C HIS A 461 -3.19 19.29 -14.91
N ALA A 462 -2.00 19.85 -14.65
CA ALA A 462 -1.83 21.25 -14.27
C ALA A 462 -2.33 22.23 -15.37
N ASP A 463 -2.19 21.82 -16.64
CA ASP A 463 -2.58 22.61 -17.82
C ASP A 463 -3.80 22.03 -18.58
N GLY A 464 -4.44 20.98 -18.04
CA GLY A 464 -5.48 20.24 -18.75
C GLY A 464 -6.90 20.72 -18.45
N ASP A 465 -7.78 20.72 -19.47
CA ASP A 465 -9.23 20.95 -19.31
C ASP A 465 -9.94 19.82 -18.53
N LEU A 466 -9.23 18.72 -18.23
CA LEU A 466 -9.77 17.53 -17.58
C LEU A 466 -9.65 17.67 -16.06
N LEU A 467 -10.76 18.01 -15.39
CA LEU A 467 -10.85 18.04 -13.93
C LEU A 467 -10.77 16.61 -13.36
N VAL A 468 -9.56 16.10 -13.12
CA VAL A 468 -9.43 14.88 -12.32
C VAL A 468 -9.65 15.24 -10.86
N ASN A 469 -10.82 14.86 -10.35
CA ASN A 469 -11.11 14.99 -8.93
C ASN A 469 -10.21 14.06 -8.11
N TYR A 470 -9.99 14.44 -6.85
CA TYR A 470 -9.08 13.75 -5.94
C TYR A 470 -9.41 12.24 -5.80
N PHE A 471 -10.71 11.92 -5.77
CA PHE A 471 -11.23 10.56 -5.74
C PHE A 471 -10.82 9.74 -6.98
N GLY A 472 -10.89 10.33 -8.18
CA GLY A 472 -10.46 9.71 -9.43
C GLY A 472 -8.95 9.50 -9.49
N ALA A 473 -8.16 10.47 -9.01
CA ALA A 473 -6.70 10.36 -8.96
C ALA A 473 -6.24 9.23 -8.01
N MET A 474 -6.85 9.12 -6.83
CA MET A 474 -6.61 8.02 -5.90
C MET A 474 -6.93 6.66 -6.52
N ARG A 475 -8.09 6.55 -7.16
CA ARG A 475 -8.48 5.33 -7.88
C ARG A 475 -7.48 4.96 -8.96
N ALA A 476 -7.03 5.93 -9.77
CA ALA A 476 -6.06 5.68 -10.83
C ALA A 476 -4.73 5.12 -10.28
N VAL A 477 -4.18 5.74 -9.23
CA VAL A 477 -2.90 5.34 -8.66
C VAL A 477 -2.99 4.03 -7.85
N ILE A 478 -4.07 3.83 -7.08
CA ILE A 478 -4.26 2.59 -6.31
C ILE A 478 -4.46 1.40 -7.25
N ASN A 479 -5.16 1.59 -8.38
CA ASN A 479 -5.32 0.59 -9.43
C ASN A 479 -4.05 0.26 -10.22
N MET A 480 -2.94 1.00 -10.04
CA MET A 480 -1.65 0.61 -10.62
C MET A 480 -1.10 -0.68 -10.00
N ASN A 481 -1.66 -1.13 -8.88
CA ASN A 481 -1.31 -2.40 -8.26
C ASN A 481 -2.27 -3.50 -8.67
N ASP A 482 -1.69 -4.66 -8.98
CA ASP A 482 -2.42 -5.89 -9.27
C ASP A 482 -3.15 -6.45 -8.04
N THR A 483 -2.83 -5.98 -6.83
CA THR A 483 -3.42 -6.43 -5.56
C THR A 483 -3.75 -5.25 -4.62
N ILE A 484 -4.72 -5.41 -3.67
CA ILE A 484 -5.04 -4.35 -2.69
C ILE A 484 -3.74 -3.99 -1.96
N PRO A 485 -3.29 -2.73 -2.04
CA PRO A 485 -2.19 -2.29 -1.21
C PRO A 485 -2.64 -2.06 0.24
N SER A 486 -1.79 -2.45 1.17
CA SER A 486 -1.95 -2.13 2.59
C SER A 486 -1.41 -0.72 2.87
N PHE A 487 -2.29 0.15 3.36
CA PHE A 487 -1.99 1.51 3.87
C PHE A 487 -1.86 1.56 5.40
N VAL A 488 -1.77 0.38 6.01
CA VAL A 488 -1.58 0.16 7.44
C VAL A 488 -0.20 0.63 7.89
#